data_AF-A0A969KYS2-F1
#
_entry.id   AF-A0A969KYS2-F1
#
_cell.length_a   1.000
_cell.length_b   1.000
_cell.length_c   1.000
_cell.angle_alpha   90.00
_cell.angle_beta   90.00
_cell.angle_gamma   90.00
#
_symmetry.space_group_name_H-M   'P 1'
#
loop_
_entity.id
_entity.type
_entity.pdbx_description
1 polymer ?
#
loop_
_entity_poly.entity_id
_entity_poly.type
_entity_poly.pdbx_seq_one_letter_code
_entity_poly.pdbx_strand_id
1 'polypeptide(L)'
;MPVVETSLVDRLVYGLDMDKAALETSLTHLGKTISCPAVLVADVDSFETLGPEAEMFTEIAPNMFGKTKTFLVGFRAPKRVIAIVSTDPERSVVAQMRQLGDIIYHTLSSKLGLSVTIGLGHHYPDLESIPLSYAEASLACRHGTSQAQPRVIHIDDIEDTHYQSKPAYPAQLERKLLAVCRREGQ
;
A
#
# COMPACT_ATOMS: atom_id res chain seq x y z
N MET A 1 -0.97 -21.05 9.70
CA MET A 1 -1.06 -19.69 10.26
C MET A 1 -1.17 -18.55 9.26
N PRO A 2 -0.48 -18.51 8.07
CA PRO A 2 -0.50 -17.31 7.22
C PRO A 2 -1.88 -16.94 6.65
N VAL A 3 -2.80 -17.91 6.54
CA VAL A 3 -4.18 -17.69 6.05
C VAL A 3 -5.01 -16.84 7.01
N VAL A 4 -4.86 -17.04 8.33
CA VAL A 4 -5.64 -16.30 9.34
C VAL A 4 -5.23 -14.83 9.36
N GLU A 5 -3.92 -14.59 9.31
CA GLU A 5 -3.37 -13.24 9.27
C GLU A 5 -3.74 -12.51 7.97
N THR A 6 -3.64 -13.19 6.83
CA THR A 6 -4.04 -12.62 5.52
C THR A 6 -5.53 -12.26 5.50
N SER A 7 -6.40 -13.13 6.00
CA SER A 7 -7.84 -12.87 6.10
C SER A 7 -8.16 -11.69 7.02
N LEU A 8 -7.41 -11.54 8.12
CA LEU A 8 -7.54 -10.39 9.00
C LEU A 8 -7.13 -9.09 8.30
N VAL A 9 -6.00 -9.10 7.59
CA VAL A 9 -5.52 -7.94 6.82
C VAL A 9 -6.54 -7.54 5.76
N ASP A 10 -7.08 -8.48 5.00
CA ASP A 10 -8.12 -8.18 3.99
C ASP A 10 -9.34 -7.51 4.64
N ARG A 11 -9.83 -8.04 5.76
CA ARG A 11 -10.98 -7.43 6.47
C ARG A 11 -10.69 -6.01 6.93
N LEU A 12 -9.52 -5.78 7.53
CA LEU A 12 -9.11 -4.47 8.01
C LEU A 12 -8.92 -3.46 6.89
N VAL A 13 -8.38 -3.90 5.76
CA VAL A 13 -8.09 -3.05 4.60
C VAL A 13 -9.36 -2.65 3.84
N TYR A 14 -10.34 -3.54 3.70
CA TYR A 14 -11.59 -3.22 3.01
C TYR A 14 -12.67 -2.62 3.92
N GLY A 15 -12.37 -2.42 5.21
CA GLY A 15 -13.34 -1.92 6.17
C GLY A 15 -14.53 -2.87 6.32
N LEU A 16 -14.29 -4.18 6.24
CA LEU A 16 -15.34 -5.16 6.52
C LEU A 16 -15.69 -5.08 8.00
N ASP A 17 -16.98 -4.93 8.31
CA ASP A 17 -17.48 -4.81 9.68
C ASP A 17 -16.88 -5.90 10.57
N MET A 18 -16.02 -5.47 11.49
CA MET A 18 -15.45 -6.30 12.53
C MET A 18 -15.74 -5.65 13.87
N ASP A 19 -16.40 -6.42 14.73
CA ASP A 19 -16.54 -6.03 16.13
C ASP A 19 -15.14 -5.88 16.76
N LYS A 20 -14.96 -4.82 17.56
CA LYS A 20 -13.70 -4.49 18.23
C LYS A 20 -13.21 -5.65 19.09
N ALA A 21 -14.11 -6.34 19.78
CA ALA A 21 -13.77 -7.52 20.58
C ALA A 21 -13.24 -8.69 19.72
N ALA A 22 -13.81 -8.88 18.53
CA ALA A 22 -13.34 -9.90 17.58
C ALA A 22 -11.96 -9.54 17.00
N LEU A 23 -11.71 -8.25 16.75
CA LEU A 23 -10.39 -7.76 16.32
C LEU A 23 -9.33 -7.98 17.39
N GLU A 24 -9.59 -7.56 18.64
CA GLU A 24 -8.67 -7.74 19.77
C GLU A 24 -8.37 -9.23 20.03
N THR A 25 -9.39 -10.09 19.93
CA THR A 25 -9.21 -11.55 20.05
C THR A 25 -8.31 -12.09 18.94
N SER A 26 -8.50 -11.64 17.70
CA SER A 26 -7.70 -12.07 16.55
C SER A 26 -6.23 -11.62 16.69
N LEU A 27 -6.00 -10.38 17.11
CA LEU A 27 -4.67 -9.83 17.37
C LEU A 27 -3.97 -10.58 18.51
N THR A 28 -4.69 -10.83 19.61
CA THR A 28 -4.18 -11.59 20.76
C THR A 28 -3.82 -13.01 20.38
N HIS A 29 -4.66 -13.68 19.58
CA HIS A 29 -4.39 -15.03 19.08
C HIS A 29 -3.13 -15.08 18.20
N LEU A 30 -2.89 -14.03 17.42
CA LEU A 30 -1.66 -13.89 16.62
C LEU A 30 -0.46 -13.41 17.45
N GLY A 31 -0.67 -13.00 18.71
CA GLY A 31 0.37 -12.42 19.58
C GLY A 31 0.85 -11.04 19.14
N LYS A 32 -0.01 -10.30 18.43
CA LYS A 32 0.30 -9.02 17.77
C LYS A 32 -0.45 -7.86 18.39
N THR A 33 0.12 -6.67 18.27
CA THR A 33 -0.41 -5.41 18.79
C THR A 33 -0.19 -4.33 17.74
N ILE A 34 -1.26 -3.69 17.31
CA ILE A 34 -1.23 -2.59 16.34
C ILE A 34 -1.73 -1.33 17.03
N SER A 35 -0.84 -0.34 17.14
CA SER A 35 -1.13 1.03 17.56
C SER A 35 -0.64 1.98 16.48
N CYS A 36 -1.40 3.05 16.26
CA CYS A 36 -1.13 4.03 15.21
C CYS A 36 -0.83 3.38 13.84
N PRO A 37 -1.77 2.64 13.24
CA PRO A 37 -1.50 1.88 12.02
C PRO A 37 -1.09 2.76 10.84
N ALA A 38 -0.07 2.32 10.10
CA ALA A 38 0.26 2.78 8.76
C ALA A 38 0.29 1.59 7.80
N VAL A 39 -0.13 1.77 6.56
CA VAL A 39 -0.18 0.70 5.57
C VAL A 39 0.93 0.86 4.55
N LEU A 40 1.59 -0.24 4.26
CA LEU A 40 2.55 -0.41 3.17
C LEU A 40 1.98 -1.39 2.15
N VAL A 41 2.06 -1.03 0.88
CA VAL A 41 1.66 -1.88 -0.24
C VAL A 41 2.87 -2.09 -1.13
N ALA A 42 3.28 -3.34 -1.32
CA ALA A 42 4.27 -3.71 -2.31
C ALA A 42 3.58 -4.39 -3.48
N ASP A 43 3.74 -3.83 -4.68
CA ASP A 43 3.25 -4.38 -5.94
C ASP A 43 4.45 -4.84 -6.76
N VAL A 44 4.42 -6.11 -7.17
CA VAL A 44 5.49 -6.74 -7.92
C VAL A 44 5.21 -6.57 -9.42
N ASP A 45 6.07 -5.83 -10.09
CA ASP A 45 5.97 -5.63 -11.54
C ASP A 45 6.16 -6.98 -12.24
N SER A 46 5.36 -7.24 -13.27
CA SER A 46 5.46 -8.47 -14.09
C SER A 46 5.27 -9.80 -13.32
N PHE A 47 4.47 -9.84 -12.25
CA PHE A 47 4.25 -11.09 -11.50
C PHE A 47 3.77 -12.29 -12.35
N GLU A 48 3.08 -12.05 -13.47
CA GLU A 48 2.59 -13.11 -14.38
C GLU A 48 3.72 -13.89 -15.06
N THR A 49 4.93 -13.32 -15.14
CA THR A 49 6.09 -13.99 -15.73
C THR A 49 6.91 -14.80 -14.72
N LEU A 50 6.51 -14.81 -13.44
CA LEU A 50 7.35 -15.33 -12.35
C LEU A 50 7.40 -16.84 -12.20
N GLY A 51 6.41 -17.58 -12.72
CA GLY A 51 6.37 -19.05 -12.56
C GLY A 51 6.68 -19.49 -11.11
N PRO A 52 7.78 -20.23 -10.84
CA PRO A 52 8.16 -20.69 -9.49
C PRO A 52 8.63 -19.57 -8.53
N GLU A 53 9.03 -18.40 -9.03
CA GLU A 53 9.46 -17.26 -8.20
C GLU A 53 8.28 -16.63 -7.43
N ALA A 54 7.05 -16.82 -7.93
CA ALA A 54 5.82 -16.45 -7.24
C ALA A 54 5.64 -17.23 -5.92
N GLU A 55 5.96 -18.53 -5.93
CA GLU A 55 5.92 -19.37 -4.73
C GLU A 55 7.01 -18.93 -3.73
N MET A 56 8.21 -18.64 -4.22
CA MET A 56 9.31 -18.16 -3.39
C MET A 56 9.02 -16.77 -2.78
N PHE A 57 8.31 -15.90 -3.51
CA PHE A 57 7.81 -14.63 -2.97
C PHE A 57 6.81 -14.84 -1.83
N THR A 58 5.88 -15.78 -1.96
CA THR A 58 4.93 -16.11 -0.89
C THR A 58 5.59 -16.72 0.35
N GLU A 59 6.75 -17.35 0.20
CA GLU A 59 7.54 -17.90 1.32
C GLU A 59 8.43 -16.83 1.98
N ILE A 60 9.06 -15.97 1.19
CA ILE A 60 10.02 -14.97 1.69
C ILE A 60 9.30 -13.77 2.29
N ALA A 61 8.23 -13.26 1.65
CA ALA A 61 7.58 -12.02 2.06
C ALA A 61 7.11 -12.03 3.53
N PRO A 62 6.46 -13.09 4.06
CA PRO A 62 6.08 -13.14 5.48
C PRO A 62 7.27 -13.13 6.43
N ASN A 63 8.39 -13.73 6.02
CA ASN A 63 9.62 -13.80 6.82
C ASN A 63 10.38 -12.46 6.83
N MET A 64 10.16 -11.60 5.84
CA MET A 64 10.83 -10.29 5.74
C MET A 64 10.37 -9.29 6.79
N PHE A 65 9.10 -9.36 7.21
CA PHE A 65 8.56 -8.49 8.27
C PHE A 65 8.87 -9.03 9.68
N GLY A 66 9.52 -10.21 9.77
CA GLY A 66 9.90 -10.86 11.02
C GLY A 66 8.70 -11.37 11.85
N LYS A 67 8.97 -12.14 12.91
CA LYS A 67 7.97 -12.51 13.94
C LYS A 67 7.73 -11.37 14.93
N THR A 68 7.72 -10.16 14.43
CA THR A 68 7.57 -8.95 15.22
C THR A 68 6.09 -8.79 15.58
N LYS A 69 5.81 -8.34 16.81
CA LYS A 69 4.44 -8.18 17.31
C LYS A 69 3.72 -6.99 16.67
N THR A 70 4.44 -6.17 15.91
CA THR A 70 4.03 -4.83 15.46
C THR A 70 3.59 -4.79 14.00
N PHE A 71 3.47 -5.94 13.33
CA PHE A 71 3.16 -6.00 11.89
C PHE A 71 2.09 -7.06 11.61
N LEU A 72 1.12 -6.73 10.75
CA LEU A 72 0.27 -7.72 10.09
C LEU A 72 0.60 -7.74 8.61
N VAL A 73 0.78 -8.92 8.04
CA VAL A 73 1.14 -9.12 6.64
C VAL A 73 0.07 -9.97 5.97
N GLY A 74 -0.55 -9.41 4.93
CA GLY A 74 -1.49 -10.08 4.07
C GLY A 74 -0.92 -10.24 2.67
N PHE A 75 -1.15 -11.41 2.09
CA PHE A 75 -0.84 -11.66 0.70
C PHE A 75 -2.10 -11.66 -0.16
N ARG A 76 -2.15 -10.80 -1.17
CA ARG A 76 -3.23 -10.78 -2.15
C ARG A 76 -2.70 -11.22 -3.50
N ALA A 77 -3.05 -12.46 -3.86
CA ALA A 77 -2.75 -13.00 -5.16
C ALA A 77 -3.42 -12.16 -6.29
N PRO A 78 -2.75 -11.96 -7.44
CA PRO A 78 -1.43 -12.50 -7.76
C PRO A 78 -0.25 -11.62 -7.30
N LYS A 79 -0.33 -10.28 -7.20
CA LYS A 79 0.89 -9.44 -7.26
C LYS A 79 1.21 -8.60 -6.02
N ARG A 80 0.39 -8.66 -4.96
CA ARG A 80 0.40 -7.61 -3.93
C ARG A 80 0.61 -8.14 -2.52
N VAL A 81 1.59 -7.56 -1.83
CA VAL A 81 1.77 -7.72 -0.39
C VAL A 81 1.27 -6.47 0.30
N ILE A 82 0.49 -6.65 1.34
CA ILE A 82 -0.03 -5.57 2.18
C ILE A 82 0.51 -5.79 3.59
N ALA A 83 1.17 -4.78 4.14
CA ALA A 83 1.64 -4.78 5.51
C ALA A 83 0.99 -3.65 6.30
N ILE A 84 0.35 -3.97 7.41
CA ILE A 84 -0.14 -3.01 8.40
C ILE A 84 0.93 -2.92 9.48
N VAL A 85 1.51 -1.74 9.62
CA VAL A 85 2.63 -1.46 10.51
C VAL A 85 2.12 -0.66 11.71
N SER A 86 2.42 -1.13 12.91
CA SER A 86 2.27 -0.33 14.11
C SER A 86 3.38 0.71 14.15
N THR A 87 3.00 1.99 14.26
CA THR A 87 3.96 3.09 14.30
C THR A 87 4.00 3.74 15.68
N ASP A 88 5.11 4.42 15.97
CA ASP A 88 5.30 5.19 17.19
C ASP A 88 5.27 6.69 16.84
N PRO A 89 4.25 7.44 17.30
CA PRO A 89 4.10 8.85 16.97
C PRO A 89 5.21 9.74 17.56
N GLU A 90 5.98 9.27 18.54
CA GLU A 90 7.11 10.03 19.12
C GLU A 90 8.33 10.09 18.19
N ARG A 91 8.32 9.32 17.11
CA ARG A 91 9.41 9.24 16.14
C ARG A 91 8.95 9.73 14.77
N SER A 92 9.91 10.02 13.89
CA SER A 92 9.61 10.33 12.48
C SER A 92 9.05 9.09 11.76
N VAL A 93 7.73 8.92 11.80
CA VAL A 93 7.01 7.76 11.27
C VAL A 93 7.29 7.57 9.78
N VAL A 94 7.26 8.66 8.99
CA VAL A 94 7.55 8.63 7.55
C VAL A 94 8.96 8.08 7.27
N ALA A 95 9.96 8.53 8.03
CA ALA A 95 11.34 8.05 7.85
C ALA A 95 11.48 6.55 8.16
N GLN A 96 10.78 6.06 9.20
CA GLN A 96 10.77 4.63 9.52
C GLN A 96 10.07 3.81 8.44
N MET A 97 8.91 4.27 7.96
CA MET A 97 8.17 3.61 6.89
C MET A 97 8.98 3.55 5.60
N ARG A 98 9.72 4.62 5.27
CA ARG A 98 10.66 4.62 4.14
C ARG A 98 11.80 3.64 4.33
N GLN A 99 12.47 3.67 5.49
CA GLN A 99 13.56 2.74 5.79
C GLN A 99 13.09 1.27 5.70
N LEU A 100 11.90 0.99 6.22
CA LEU A 100 11.30 -0.33 6.14
C LEU A 100 10.95 -0.72 4.70
N GLY A 101 10.37 0.21 3.94
CA GLY A 101 10.15 0.05 2.50
C GLY A 101 11.45 -0.24 1.74
N ASP A 102 12.54 0.48 2.00
CA ASP A 102 13.83 0.27 1.35
C ASP A 102 14.42 -1.10 1.68
N ILE A 103 14.34 -1.54 2.94
CA ILE A 103 14.79 -2.88 3.34
C ILE A 103 14.01 -3.95 2.58
N ILE A 104 12.68 -3.79 2.47
CA ILE A 104 11.82 -4.72 1.74
C ILE A 104 12.18 -4.71 0.27
N TYR A 105 12.27 -3.53 -0.33
CA TYR A 105 12.63 -3.32 -1.71
C TYR A 105 13.95 -4.03 -2.04
N HIS A 106 15.00 -3.77 -1.26
CA HIS A 106 16.32 -4.36 -1.49
C HIS A 106 16.33 -5.87 -1.29
N THR A 107 15.59 -6.38 -0.31
CA THR A 107 15.50 -7.82 -0.08
C THR A 107 14.80 -8.53 -1.23
N LEU A 108 13.70 -7.97 -1.74
CA LEU A 108 12.97 -8.54 -2.87
C LEU A 108 13.78 -8.43 -4.17
N SER A 109 14.37 -7.27 -4.43
CA SER A 109 15.17 -7.04 -5.63
C SER A 109 16.44 -7.92 -5.64
N SER A 110 17.14 -8.05 -4.52
CA SER A 110 18.38 -8.85 -4.46
C SER A 110 18.15 -10.36 -4.45
N LYS A 111 17.11 -10.85 -3.75
CA LYS A 111 16.86 -12.29 -3.64
C LYS A 111 16.08 -12.87 -4.82
N LEU A 112 15.18 -12.10 -5.41
CA LEU A 112 14.23 -12.58 -6.41
C LEU A 112 14.43 -11.90 -7.77
N GLY A 113 15.31 -10.89 -7.89
CA GLY A 113 15.52 -10.16 -9.16
C GLY A 113 14.33 -9.32 -9.60
N LEU A 114 13.39 -9.03 -8.68
CA LEU A 114 12.11 -8.42 -9.02
C LEU A 114 12.18 -6.90 -9.03
N SER A 115 11.45 -6.30 -9.98
CA SER A 115 11.05 -4.91 -9.88
C SER A 115 9.81 -4.85 -8.99
N VAL A 116 9.89 -4.04 -7.93
CA VAL A 116 8.83 -3.91 -6.93
C VAL A 116 8.63 -2.43 -6.68
N THR A 117 7.38 -2.00 -6.73
CA THR A 117 6.99 -0.66 -6.35
C THR A 117 6.32 -0.71 -4.99
N ILE A 118 6.82 0.07 -4.03
CA ILE A 118 6.29 0.12 -2.68
C ILE A 118 5.62 1.47 -2.46
N GLY A 119 4.32 1.45 -2.16
CA GLY A 119 3.56 2.61 -1.72
C GLY A 119 3.38 2.63 -0.21
N LEU A 120 3.48 3.82 0.38
CA LEU A 120 3.33 4.07 1.81
C LEU A 120 2.17 5.05 2.03
N GLY A 121 1.23 4.67 2.89
CA GLY A 121 0.14 5.54 3.34
C GLY A 121 0.49 6.24 4.66
N HIS A 122 -0.36 7.17 5.06
CA HIS A 122 -0.23 7.85 6.35
C HIS A 122 -0.45 6.89 7.52
N HIS A 123 0.09 7.30 8.67
CA HIS A 123 -0.28 6.70 9.93
C HIS A 123 -1.49 7.43 10.51
N TYR A 124 -2.35 6.68 11.19
CA TYR A 124 -3.55 7.20 11.84
C TYR A 124 -3.62 6.70 13.26
N PRO A 125 -4.26 7.42 14.20
CA PRO A 125 -4.37 6.98 15.59
C PRO A 125 -5.20 5.69 15.74
N ASP A 126 -6.23 5.54 14.90
CA ASP A 126 -7.27 4.52 15.05
C ASP A 126 -7.19 3.41 14.00
N LEU A 127 -7.55 2.19 14.39
CA LEU A 127 -7.62 1.02 13.51
C LEU A 127 -8.68 1.18 12.40
N GLU A 128 -9.72 1.97 12.65
CA GLU A 128 -10.78 2.26 11.68
C GLU A 128 -10.28 3.04 10.46
N SER A 129 -9.10 3.67 10.57
CA SER A 129 -8.47 4.43 9.47
C SER A 129 -7.54 3.57 8.61
N ILE A 130 -7.39 2.27 8.90
CA ILE A 130 -6.61 1.34 8.06
C ILE A 130 -7.06 1.34 6.60
N PRO A 131 -8.36 1.33 6.25
CA PRO A 131 -8.81 1.41 4.86
C PRO A 131 -8.33 2.68 4.15
N LEU A 132 -8.30 3.82 4.85
CA LEU A 132 -7.83 5.09 4.31
C LEU A 132 -6.32 5.03 4.03
N SER A 133 -5.53 4.60 5.02
CA SER A 133 -4.09 4.40 4.85
C SER A 133 -3.77 3.42 3.70
N TYR A 134 -4.55 2.36 3.54
CA TYR A 134 -4.41 1.44 2.41
C TYR A 134 -4.73 2.09 1.06
N ALA A 135 -5.76 2.92 0.98
CA ALA A 135 -6.11 3.64 -0.24
C ALA A 135 -4.98 4.58 -0.67
N GLU A 136 -4.39 5.30 0.29
CA GLU A 136 -3.22 6.16 0.08
C GLU A 136 -1.99 5.37 -0.38
N ALA A 137 -1.65 4.29 0.33
CA ALA A 137 -0.53 3.42 -0.04
C ALA A 137 -0.73 2.82 -1.44
N SER A 138 -1.97 2.44 -1.78
CA SER A 138 -2.32 1.95 -3.11
C SER A 138 -2.18 3.03 -4.18
N LEU A 139 -2.52 4.29 -3.87
CA LEU A 139 -2.36 5.42 -4.77
C LEU A 139 -0.88 5.73 -5.00
N ALA A 140 -0.08 5.78 -3.94
CA ALA A 140 1.38 5.90 -3.98
C ALA A 140 2.03 4.84 -4.86
N CYS A 141 1.62 3.59 -4.69
CA CYS A 141 2.12 2.49 -5.49
C CYS A 141 1.77 2.65 -6.99
N ARG A 142 0.54 3.05 -7.33
CA ARG A 142 0.12 3.29 -8.72
C ARG A 142 0.83 4.47 -9.38
N HIS A 143 1.21 5.49 -8.61
CA HIS A 143 1.95 6.63 -9.13
C HIS A 143 3.40 6.23 -9.49
N GLY A 144 4.00 5.32 -8.70
CA GLY A 144 5.35 4.82 -8.94
C GLY A 144 5.52 3.99 -10.19
N THR A 145 4.53 3.18 -10.56
CA THR A 145 4.58 2.39 -11.80
C THR A 145 4.59 3.26 -13.06
N SER A 146 4.22 4.54 -12.96
CA SER A 146 4.25 5.50 -14.07
C SER A 146 5.57 6.29 -14.17
N GLN A 147 6.47 6.20 -13.20
CA GLN A 147 7.73 6.95 -13.17
C GLN A 147 8.95 6.05 -13.41
N ALA A 148 9.98 6.59 -14.09
CA ALA A 148 11.17 5.82 -14.45
C ALA A 148 12.03 5.43 -13.23
N GLN A 149 12.02 6.22 -12.15
CA GLN A 149 12.59 5.96 -10.82
C GLN A 149 11.87 6.90 -9.83
N PRO A 150 11.12 6.43 -8.81
CA PRO A 150 11.64 5.79 -7.59
C PRO A 150 10.84 4.55 -7.11
N ARG A 151 11.43 3.77 -6.20
CA ARG A 151 10.98 2.41 -5.81
C ARG A 151 10.11 2.35 -4.54
N VAL A 152 10.21 3.36 -3.67
CA VAL A 152 9.41 3.51 -2.44
C VAL A 152 8.84 4.91 -2.42
N ILE A 153 7.51 5.03 -2.36
CA ILE A 153 6.79 6.30 -2.53
C ILE A 153 5.84 6.47 -1.37
N HIS A 154 5.91 7.63 -0.71
CA HIS A 154 4.93 8.02 0.28
C HIS A 154 3.82 8.85 -0.38
N ILE A 155 2.61 8.80 0.16
CA ILE A 155 1.47 9.57 -0.35
C ILE A 155 1.76 11.08 -0.41
N ASP A 156 2.47 11.64 0.58
CA ASP A 156 2.94 13.03 0.57
C ASP A 156 3.75 13.39 -0.70
N ASP A 157 4.54 12.45 -1.23
CA ASP A 157 5.35 12.69 -2.43
C ASP A 157 4.47 12.96 -3.67
N ILE A 158 3.25 12.41 -3.69
CA ILE A 158 2.27 12.63 -4.76
C ILE A 158 1.56 13.97 -4.59
N GLU A 159 1.19 14.32 -3.35
CA GLU A 159 0.52 15.58 -3.05
C GLU A 159 1.40 16.78 -3.42
N ASP A 160 2.70 16.71 -3.09
CA ASP A 160 3.70 17.71 -3.47
C ASP A 160 3.88 17.78 -5.00
N THR A 161 3.86 16.63 -5.67
CA THR A 161 3.95 16.57 -7.14
C THR A 161 2.74 17.22 -7.80
N HIS A 162 1.51 17.00 -7.29
CA HIS A 162 0.28 17.63 -7.80
C HIS A 162 0.20 19.14 -7.51
N TYR A 163 0.80 19.63 -6.43
CA TYR A 163 0.89 21.07 -6.18
C TYR A 163 1.87 21.77 -7.14
N GLN A 164 2.95 21.11 -7.52
CA GLN A 164 3.91 21.63 -8.51
C GLN A 164 3.41 21.47 -9.95
N SER A 165 2.67 20.39 -10.22
CA SER A 165 2.00 20.13 -11.48
C SER A 165 0.50 20.41 -11.33
N LYS A 166 0.13 21.71 -11.29
CA LYS A 166 -1.26 22.14 -11.50
C LYS A 166 -1.85 21.26 -12.62
N PRO A 167 -2.83 20.38 -12.34
CA PRO A 167 -3.55 19.76 -13.43
C PRO A 167 -4.23 20.93 -14.14
N ALA A 168 -3.85 21.17 -15.39
CA ALA A 168 -4.57 22.06 -16.27
C ALA A 168 -5.94 21.40 -16.50
N TYR A 169 -6.85 21.59 -15.54
CA TYR A 169 -8.24 21.19 -15.66
C TYR A 169 -8.71 21.78 -16.98
N PRO A 170 -9.13 20.97 -17.94
CA PRO A 170 -9.25 21.44 -19.29
C PRO A 170 -10.63 22.08 -19.41
N ALA A 171 -10.78 23.29 -18.86
CA ALA A 171 -11.82 24.23 -19.26
C ALA A 171 -11.80 24.44 -20.80
N GLN A 172 -10.68 24.13 -21.44
CA GLN A 172 -10.54 24.03 -22.89
C GLN A 172 -11.22 22.78 -23.51
N LEU A 173 -11.28 21.63 -22.82
CA LEU A 173 -12.06 20.46 -23.26
C LEU A 173 -13.56 20.73 -23.12
N GLU A 174 -13.99 21.33 -22.01
CA GLU A 174 -15.40 21.71 -21.82
C GLU A 174 -15.85 22.70 -22.89
N ARG A 175 -15.03 23.71 -23.21
CA ARG A 175 -15.33 24.66 -24.30
C ARG A 175 -15.38 23.99 -25.67
N LYS A 176 -14.54 22.98 -25.93
CA LYS A 176 -14.57 22.21 -27.19
C LYS A 176 -15.82 21.34 -27.27
N LEU A 177 -16.21 20.65 -26.20
CA LEU A 177 -17.41 19.82 -26.17
C LEU A 177 -18.69 20.67 -26.31
N LEU A 178 -18.77 21.80 -25.62
CA LEU A 178 -19.89 22.75 -25.75
C LEU A 178 -19.98 23.37 -27.16
N ALA A 179 -18.85 23.57 -27.84
CA ALA A 179 -18.82 24.07 -29.21
C ALA A 179 -19.28 23.04 -30.26
N VAL A 180 -19.08 21.74 -29.98
CA VAL A 180 -19.58 20.65 -30.84
C VAL A 180 -21.09 20.49 -30.68
N CYS A 181 -21.61 20.46 -29.44
CA CYS A 181 -23.05 20.32 -29.20
C CYS A 181 -23.89 21.52 -29.68
N ARG A 182 -23.30 22.70 -29.88
CA ARG A 182 -24.00 23.86 -30.46
C ARG A 182 -24.12 23.85 -31.99
N ARG A 183 -23.39 22.98 -32.70
CA ARG A 183 -23.47 22.87 -34.17
C ARG A 183 -24.46 21.82 -34.66
N GLU A 184 -24.88 20.90 -33.80
CA GLU A 184 -25.86 19.84 -34.16
C GLU A 184 -27.32 20.25 -33.89
N GLY A 185 -27.56 21.53 -33.57
CA GLY A 185 -28.88 22.11 -33.31
C GLY A 185 -29.33 23.19 -34.29
N GLN A 186 -28.74 23.26 -35.49
CA GLN A 186 -29.21 24.10 -36.60
C GLN A 186 -29.56 23.26 -37.82
#